data_AF-A0A3D5E4U4-F1
#
_entry.id   AF-A0A3D5E4U4-F1
#
_cell.length_a   1.000
_cell.length_b   1.000
_cell.length_c   1.000
_cell.angle_alpha   90.00
_cell.angle_beta   90.00
_cell.angle_gamma   90.00
#
_symmetry.space_group_name_H-M   'P 1'
#
loop_
_entity.id
_entity.type
_entity.pdbx_description
1 polymer ?
#
loop_
_entity_poly.entity_id
_entity_poly.type
_entity_poly.pdbx_seq_one_letter_code
_entity_poly.pdbx_strand_id
1 'polypeptide(L)'
;MSAITRLLITANQFVVVALVITSFSMLLYSLTFNLRDRVAQAMNRLLACVTLVYLGDVLASVSIGKQVISAALYCQWIGISMVPAAYLHFSDALLAKTGKPSRGRRIKLVFIVYTAGLIA
;
A
#
# COMPACT_ATOMS: atom_id res chain seq x y z
N MET A 1 27.99 14.44 -10.11
CA MET A 1 27.33 13.34 -9.36
C MET A 1 28.34 12.23 -9.14
N SER A 2 28.54 11.79 -7.89
CA SER A 2 29.49 10.72 -7.56
C SER A 2 28.99 9.36 -8.10
N ALA A 3 29.90 8.41 -8.31
CA ALA A 3 29.55 7.06 -8.78
C ALA A 3 28.54 6.35 -7.85
N ILE A 4 28.67 6.60 -6.54
CA ILE A 4 27.79 6.06 -5.49
C ILE A 4 26.34 6.50 -5.70
N THR A 5 26.09 7.79 -5.98
CA THR A 5 24.73 8.29 -6.20
C THR A 5 24.06 7.63 -7.40
N ARG A 6 24.80 7.37 -8.48
CA ARG A 6 24.27 6.69 -9.67
C ARG A 6 23.84 5.26 -9.36
N LEU A 7 24.69 4.50 -8.65
CA LEU A 7 24.37 3.14 -8.22
C LEU A 7 23.10 3.12 -7.36
N LEU A 8 22.97 4.06 -6.42
CA LEU A 8 21.83 4.13 -5.51
C LEU A 8 20.51 4.45 -6.24
N ILE A 9 20.53 5.37 -7.20
CA ILE A 9 19.35 5.73 -8.01
C ILE A 9 18.88 4.52 -8.84
N THR A 10 19.80 3.85 -9.52
CA THR A 10 19.47 2.70 -10.35
C THR A 10 18.96 1.53 -9.51
N ALA A 11 19.59 1.25 -8.35
CA ALA A 11 19.11 0.23 -7.43
C ALA A 11 17.71 0.54 -6.90
N ASN A 12 17.43 1.80 -6.54
CA ASN A 12 16.10 2.21 -6.10
C ASN A 12 15.04 1.96 -7.19
N GLN A 13 15.34 2.27 -8.45
CA GLN A 13 14.42 2.02 -9.56
C GLN A 13 14.06 0.54 -9.70
N PHE A 14 15.05 -0.36 -9.57
CA PHE A 14 14.78 -1.81 -9.57
C PHE A 14 13.90 -2.24 -8.40
N VAL A 15 14.16 -1.72 -7.20
CA VAL A 15 13.35 -2.02 -6.01
C VAL A 15 11.93 -1.54 -6.20
N VAL A 16 11.71 -0.32 -6.67
CA VAL A 16 10.38 0.23 -6.93
C VAL A 16 9.61 -0.64 -7.93
N VAL A 17 10.22 -0.97 -9.08
CA VAL A 17 9.58 -1.79 -10.11
C VAL A 17 9.24 -3.18 -9.56
N ALA A 18 10.16 -3.81 -8.82
CA ALA A 18 9.89 -5.09 -8.17
C ALA A 18 8.72 -5.00 -7.19
N LEU A 19 8.67 -3.95 -6.37
CA LEU A 19 7.57 -3.73 -5.41
C LEU A 19 6.22 -3.55 -6.10
N VAL A 20 6.14 -2.78 -7.19
CA VAL A 20 4.89 -2.66 -7.97
C VAL A 20 4.44 -4.01 -8.50
N ILE A 21 5.33 -4.75 -9.17
CA ILE A 21 4.97 -6.01 -9.82
C ILE A 21 4.53 -7.05 -8.79
N THR A 22 5.31 -7.22 -7.70
CA THR A 22 5.00 -8.20 -6.66
C THR A 22 3.72 -7.83 -5.91
N SER A 23 3.54 -6.56 -5.51
CA SER A 23 2.35 -6.14 -4.78
C SER A 23 1.09 -6.27 -5.64
N PHE A 24 1.15 -5.86 -6.91
CA PHE A 24 0.05 -5.99 -7.85
C PHE A 24 -0.30 -7.46 -8.12
N SER A 25 0.69 -8.31 -8.33
CA SER A 25 0.50 -9.74 -8.54
C SER A 25 -0.14 -10.42 -7.33
N MET A 26 0.36 -10.15 -6.12
CA MET A 26 -0.23 -10.68 -4.88
C MET A 26 -1.64 -10.15 -4.65
N LEU A 27 -1.91 -8.88 -4.98
CA LEU A 27 -3.24 -8.29 -4.88
C LEU A 27 -4.23 -9.02 -5.79
N LEU A 28 -3.89 -9.21 -7.07
CA LEU A 28 -4.75 -9.93 -8.02
C LEU A 28 -4.97 -11.38 -7.61
N TYR A 29 -3.91 -12.07 -7.18
CA TYR A 29 -4.00 -13.45 -6.71
C TYR A 29 -4.97 -13.56 -5.51
N SER A 30 -4.79 -12.70 -4.51
CA SER A 30 -5.58 -12.74 -3.28
C SER A 30 -7.02 -12.24 -3.50
N LEU A 31 -7.24 -11.31 -4.44
CA LEU A 31 -8.58 -10.94 -4.90
C LEU A 31 -9.29 -12.06 -5.66
N THR A 32 -8.56 -12.96 -6.32
CA THR A 32 -9.17 -14.04 -7.11
C THR A 32 -9.55 -15.23 -6.23
N PHE A 33 -8.66 -15.65 -5.31
CA PHE A 33 -8.82 -16.93 -4.60
C PHE A 33 -9.18 -16.80 -3.12
N ASN A 34 -8.92 -15.65 -2.49
CA ASN A 34 -8.91 -15.56 -1.03
C ASN A 34 -9.89 -14.52 -0.44
N LEU A 35 -10.97 -14.18 -1.17
CA LEU A 35 -11.93 -13.14 -0.77
C LEU A 35 -12.72 -13.43 0.52
N ARG A 36 -12.87 -14.70 0.92
CA ARG A 36 -13.69 -15.09 2.08
C ARG A 36 -12.95 -15.08 3.42
N ASP A 37 -11.62 -15.10 3.43
CA ASP A 37 -10.87 -15.04 4.68
C ASP A 37 -10.69 -13.58 5.13
N ARG A 38 -11.04 -13.27 6.38
CA ARG A 38 -10.89 -11.94 6.98
C ARG A 38 -9.44 -11.44 6.95
N VAL A 39 -8.46 -12.35 7.07
CA VAL A 39 -7.03 -11.98 6.99
C VAL A 39 -6.65 -11.57 5.58
N ALA A 40 -7.11 -12.33 4.58
CA ALA A 40 -6.85 -12.03 3.19
C ALA A 40 -7.52 -10.72 2.76
N GLN A 41 -8.71 -10.41 3.26
CA GLN A 41 -9.33 -9.09 3.02
C GLN A 41 -8.51 -7.94 3.60
N ALA A 42 -7.93 -8.10 4.80
CA ALA A 42 -7.08 -7.08 5.39
C ALA A 42 -5.74 -6.94 4.63
N MET A 43 -5.15 -8.06 4.21
CA MET A 43 -3.98 -8.10 3.33
C MET A 43 -4.25 -7.39 2.00
N ASN A 44 -5.42 -7.60 1.38
CA ASN A 44 -5.79 -6.97 0.12
C ASN A 44 -5.86 -5.44 0.23
N ARG A 45 -6.38 -4.91 1.35
CA ARG A 45 -6.38 -3.46 1.60
C ARG A 45 -4.98 -2.89 1.70
N LEU A 46 -4.08 -3.58 2.40
CA LEU A 46 -2.68 -3.17 2.51
C LEU A 46 -1.96 -3.25 1.16
N LEU A 47 -2.13 -4.35 0.44
CA LEU A 47 -1.57 -4.54 -0.90
C LEU A 47 -2.10 -3.49 -1.87
N ALA A 48 -3.38 -3.13 -1.81
CA ALA A 48 -3.95 -2.08 -2.63
C ALA A 48 -3.30 -0.71 -2.35
N CYS A 49 -3.09 -0.35 -1.07
CA CYS A 49 -2.40 0.89 -0.72
C CYS A 49 -0.96 0.88 -1.25
N VAL A 50 -0.20 -0.19 -0.99
CA VAL A 50 1.18 -0.34 -1.45
C VAL A 50 1.28 -0.27 -2.97
N THR A 51 0.40 -0.99 -3.67
CA THR A 51 0.32 -0.97 -5.15
C THR A 51 0.07 0.44 -5.65
N LEU A 52 -0.88 1.17 -5.04
CA LEU A 52 -1.23 2.53 -5.43
C LEU A 52 -0.04 3.50 -5.25
N VAL A 53 0.68 3.41 -4.13
CA VAL A 53 1.88 4.22 -3.86
C VAL A 53 2.93 4.03 -4.93
N TYR A 54 3.36 2.79 -5.16
CA TYR A 54 4.46 2.53 -6.09
C TYR A 54 4.04 2.65 -7.56
N LEU A 55 2.77 2.41 -7.88
CA LEU A 55 2.25 2.69 -9.22
C LEU A 55 2.25 4.20 -9.51
N GLY A 56 1.90 5.03 -8.52
CA GLY A 56 2.03 6.48 -8.61
C GLY A 56 3.48 6.92 -8.84
N ASP A 57 4.43 6.33 -8.12
CA ASP A 57 5.86 6.61 -8.29
C ASP A 57 6.36 6.27 -9.71
N VAL A 58 6.01 5.09 -10.23
CA VAL A 58 6.36 4.68 -11.59
C VAL A 58 5.72 5.60 -12.64
N LEU A 59 4.44 5.94 -12.47
CA LEU A 59 3.74 6.86 -13.37
C LEU A 59 4.38 8.25 -13.38
N ALA A 60 4.74 8.78 -12.21
CA ALA A 60 5.44 10.06 -12.10
C ALA A 60 6.84 10.00 -12.74
N SER A 61 7.54 8.87 -12.63
CA SER A 61 8.88 8.70 -13.20
C SER A 61 8.91 8.58 -14.73
N VAL A 62 7.84 8.07 -15.36
CA VAL A 62 7.75 7.89 -16.83
C VAL A 62 7.03 9.05 -17.53
N SER A 63 6.22 9.81 -16.80
CA SER A 63 5.39 10.87 -17.38
C SER A 63 6.18 12.14 -17.71
N ILE A 64 5.85 12.76 -18.85
CA ILE A 64 6.41 14.05 -19.29
C ILE A 64 5.43 15.21 -18.99
N GLY A 65 4.15 14.91 -18.86
CA GLY A 65 3.09 15.90 -18.62
C GLY A 65 2.97 16.28 -17.14
N LYS A 66 3.12 17.58 -16.82
CA LYS A 66 2.99 18.12 -15.45
C LYS A 66 1.66 17.74 -14.77
N GLN A 67 0.57 17.69 -15.53
CA GLN A 67 -0.76 17.31 -15.03
C GLN A 67 -0.78 15.84 -14.58
N VAL A 68 -0.21 14.93 -15.38
CA VAL A 68 -0.15 13.50 -15.07
C VAL A 68 0.76 13.24 -13.87
N ILE A 69 1.92 13.91 -13.82
CA ILE A 69 2.84 13.82 -12.68
C ILE A 69 2.12 14.29 -11.40
N SER A 70 1.41 15.42 -11.45
CA SER A 70 0.68 15.93 -10.28
C SER A 70 -0.40 14.94 -9.83
N ALA A 71 -1.20 14.42 -10.76
CA ALA A 71 -2.21 13.42 -10.45
C ALA A 71 -1.61 12.15 -9.85
N ALA A 72 -0.48 11.66 -10.40
CA ALA A 72 0.23 10.50 -9.89
C ALA A 72 0.77 10.72 -8.47
N LEU A 73 1.30 11.91 -8.19
CA LEU A 73 1.77 12.30 -6.84
C LEU A 73 0.62 12.38 -5.84
N TYR A 74 -0.53 12.95 -6.21
CA TYR A 74 -1.72 12.96 -5.35
C TYR A 74 -2.22 11.54 -5.06
N CYS A 75 -2.27 10.67 -6.07
CA CYS A 75 -2.57 9.25 -5.88
C CYS A 75 -1.58 8.62 -4.90
N GLN A 76 -0.27 8.75 -5.14
CA GLN A 76 0.78 8.22 -4.26
C GLN A 76 0.59 8.70 -2.82
N TRP A 77 0.25 9.96 -2.63
CA TRP A 77 0.04 10.57 -1.32
C TRP A 77 -1.15 9.94 -0.57
N ILE A 78 -2.28 9.74 -1.26
CA ILE A 78 -3.45 9.02 -0.72
C ILE A 78 -3.04 7.61 -0.29
N GLY A 79 -2.27 6.91 -1.13
CA GLY A 79 -1.77 5.58 -0.80
C GLY A 79 -0.96 5.57 0.50
N ILE A 80 -0.02 6.51 0.67
CA ILE A 80 0.84 6.62 1.86
C ILE A 80 0.00 6.90 3.11
N SER A 81 -0.98 7.81 3.02
CA SER A 81 -1.85 8.17 4.15
C SER A 81 -2.65 6.97 4.69
N MET A 82 -3.04 6.03 3.82
CA MET A 82 -3.84 4.86 4.16
C MET A 82 -3.01 3.66 4.66
N VAL A 83 -1.69 3.63 4.42
CA VAL A 83 -0.81 2.52 4.82
C VAL A 83 -0.88 2.24 6.34
N PRO A 84 -0.77 3.22 7.26
CA PRO A 84 -0.85 2.97 8.70
C PRO A 84 -2.19 2.34 9.09
N ALA A 85 -3.30 2.80 8.49
CA ALA A 85 -4.63 2.28 8.73
C ALA A 85 -4.75 0.80 8.28
N ALA A 86 -4.25 0.51 7.09
CA ALA A 86 -4.27 -0.83 6.52
C ALA A 86 -3.39 -1.80 7.31
N TYR A 87 -2.24 -1.34 7.81
CA TYR A 87 -1.32 -2.15 8.61
C TYR A 87 -1.95 -2.54 9.96
N LEU A 88 -2.64 -1.62 10.63
CA LEU A 88 -3.41 -1.93 11.84
C LEU A 88 -4.51 -2.95 11.55
N HIS A 89 -5.24 -2.79 10.44
CA HIS A 89 -6.29 -3.72 10.04
C HIS A 89 -5.75 -5.14 9.81
N PHE A 90 -4.56 -5.25 9.20
CA PHE A 90 -3.89 -6.52 8.95
C PHE A 90 -3.39 -7.18 10.24
N SER A 91 -2.75 -6.42 11.12
CA SER A 91 -2.27 -6.90 12.42
C SER A 91 -3.41 -7.47 13.27
N ASP A 92 -4.57 -6.80 13.29
CA ASP A 92 -5.75 -7.28 14.01
C ASP A 92 -6.33 -8.56 13.42
N ALA A 93 -6.34 -8.69 12.09
CA ALA A 93 -6.82 -9.89 11.44
C ALA A 93 -5.92 -11.10 11.72
N LEU A 94 -4.59 -10.90 11.76
CA LEU A 94 -3.64 -11.92 12.17
C LEU A 94 -3.85 -12.36 13.63
N LEU A 95 -4.02 -11.41 14.55
CA LEU A 95 -4.29 -11.69 15.97
C LEU A 95 -5.59 -12.48 16.19
N ALA A 96 -6.61 -12.24 15.36
CA ALA A 96 -7.86 -12.98 15.42
C ALA A 96 -7.71 -14.46 15.05
N LYS A 97 -6.76 -14.81 14.15
CA LYS A 97 -6.46 -16.20 13.79
C LYS A 97 -5.55 -16.91 14.80
N THR A 98 -4.72 -16.17 15.55
CA THR A 98 -3.77 -16.75 16.52
C THR A 98 -4.35 -16.95 17.94
N GLY A 99 -5.68 -16.86 18.09
CA GLY A 99 -6.37 -17.25 19.34
C GLY A 99 -6.60 -16.13 20.35
N LYS A 100 -6.32 -14.86 20.01
CA LYS A 100 -6.67 -13.69 20.85
C LYS A 100 -7.59 -12.75 20.06
N PRO A 101 -8.89 -13.09 19.89
CA PRO A 101 -9.84 -12.25 19.18
C PRO A 101 -9.95 -10.89 19.87
N SER A 102 -9.58 -9.84 19.14
CA SER A 102 -9.68 -8.47 19.62
C SER A 102 -11.14 -8.06 19.81
N ARG A 103 -11.53 -7.82 21.07
CA ARG A 103 -12.83 -7.26 21.46
C ARG A 103 -13.02 -5.88 20.81
N GLY A 104 -13.83 -5.79 19.75
CA GLY A 104 -14.64 -4.66 19.23
C GLY A 104 -14.08 -3.23 19.13
N ARG A 105 -13.28 -2.78 20.10
CA ARG A 105 -12.64 -1.46 20.21
C ARG A 105 -11.67 -1.18 19.07
N ARG A 106 -11.02 -2.22 18.52
CA ARG A 106 -10.04 -2.04 17.44
C ARG A 106 -10.64 -1.82 16.06
N ILE A 107 -11.87 -2.29 15.80
CA ILE A 107 -12.61 -1.96 14.56
C ILE A 107 -12.88 -0.45 14.48
N LYS A 108 -13.17 0.20 15.63
CA LYS A 108 -13.34 1.65 15.70
C LYS A 108 -12.02 2.39 15.45
N LEU A 109 -10.91 1.89 15.98
CA LEU A 109 -9.57 2.43 15.70
C LEU A 109 -9.22 2.36 14.22
N VAL A 110 -9.50 1.23 13.55
CA VAL A 110 -9.25 1.12 12.11
C VAL A 110 -10.08 2.14 11.32
N PHE A 111 -11.35 2.34 11.68
CA PHE A 111 -12.20 3.33 11.05
C PHE A 111 -11.71 4.78 11.30
N ILE A 112 -11.25 5.08 12.52
CA ILE A 112 -10.67 6.38 12.88
C ILE A 112 -9.37 6.64 12.11
N VAL A 113 -8.50 5.64 11.95
CA VAL A 113 -7.24 5.84 11.24
C VAL A 113 -7.47 5.92 9.72
N TYR A 114 -8.47 5.23 9.17
CA TYR A 114 -8.88 5.40 7.78
C TYR A 114 -9.44 6.81 7.51
N THR A 115 -10.31 7.30 8.40
CA THR A 115 -10.88 8.65 8.28
C THR A 115 -9.81 9.73 8.49
N ALA A 116 -8.89 9.54 9.43
CA ALA A 116 -7.75 10.43 9.61
C ALA A 116 -6.81 10.44 8.38
N GLY A 117 -6.53 9.28 7.78
CA GLY A 117 -5.74 9.19 6.55
C GLY A 117 -6.43 9.86 5.35
N LEU A 118 -7.76 9.81 5.27
CA LEU A 118 -8.52 10.44 4.20
C LEU A 118 -8.68 11.97 4.35
N ILE A 119 -8.45 12.50 5.57
CA ILE A 119 -8.57 13.92 5.91
C ILE A 119 -7.20 14.63 5.93
N ALA A 120 -6.12 13.88 6.19
CA ALA A 120 -4.74 14.38 6.09
C ALA A 120 -4.48 14.95 4.68
#